data_AF-A0A913X362-F1
#
_entry.id   AF-A0A913X362-F1
#
_cell.length_a   1.000
_cell.length_b   1.000
_cell.length_c   1.000
_cell.angle_alpha   90.00
_cell.angle_beta   90.00
_cell.angle_gamma   90.00
#
_symmetry.space_group_name_H-M   'P 1'
#
loop_
_entity.id
_entity.type
_entity.pdbx_description
1 polymer ?
#
loop_
_entity_poly.entity_id
_entity_poly.type
_entity_poly.pdbx_seq_one_letter_code
_entity_poly.pdbx_strand_id
1 'polypeptide(L)'
;MRDNKMDQHPLYKEVLHHAWFCRDKCSAFRGRQAILNRVKTFLSSDALLKPLVVYGASGSGKTSIMAVIVSNAKEWLGKTSVCVFRFLGTSPDTSNIVVSLTSIIRQIHEVYDLGPLKEEIAEDFSQLVRHFHDLLQSPEITSDKPLLLVIDSIDQLTPSYNAHLMN
;
A
#
# COMPACT_ATOMS: atom_id res chain seq x y z
N MET A 1 1.25 -2.84 -31.27
CA MET A 1 1.98 -3.66 -30.27
C MET A 1 2.67 -2.67 -29.35
N ARG A 2 2.14 -2.43 -28.14
CA ARG A 2 2.76 -1.51 -27.15
C ARG A 2 3.75 -2.31 -26.32
N ASP A 3 4.88 -1.70 -26.02
CA ASP A 3 6.14 -2.34 -25.65
C ASP A 3 6.09 -3.28 -24.43
N ASN A 4 6.59 -4.49 -24.65
CA ASN A 4 6.87 -5.57 -23.68
C ASN A 4 8.02 -5.22 -22.68
N LYS A 5 8.33 -3.92 -22.51
CA LYS A 5 9.38 -3.43 -21.60
C LYS A 5 8.85 -3.04 -20.22
N MET A 6 7.58 -2.63 -20.12
CA MET A 6 6.96 -2.32 -18.82
C MET A 6 6.77 -3.58 -17.97
N ASP A 7 6.39 -4.70 -18.58
CA ASP A 7 6.26 -6.02 -17.94
C ASP A 7 7.57 -6.57 -17.35
N GLN A 8 8.72 -5.99 -17.75
CA GLN A 8 10.06 -6.39 -17.28
C GLN A 8 10.55 -5.56 -16.08
N HIS A 9 9.99 -4.36 -15.84
CA HIS A 9 10.47 -3.48 -14.79
C HIS A 9 10.12 -4.07 -13.40
N PRO A 10 11.09 -4.25 -12.48
CA PRO A 10 10.85 -4.92 -11.19
C PRO A 10 9.67 -4.33 -10.41
N LEU A 11 9.58 -2.99 -10.37
CA LEU A 11 8.45 -2.30 -9.72
C LEU A 11 7.10 -2.69 -10.32
N TYR A 12 7.01 -2.78 -11.64
CA TYR A 12 5.74 -3.08 -12.31
C TYR A 12 5.33 -4.53 -12.07
N LYS A 13 6.28 -5.48 -12.09
CA LYS A 13 6.04 -6.88 -11.70
C LYS A 13 5.48 -6.97 -10.28
N GLU A 14 6.08 -6.22 -9.36
CA GLU A 14 5.66 -6.21 -7.97
C GLU A 14 4.24 -5.62 -7.81
N VAL A 15 3.96 -4.48 -8.45
CA VAL A 15 2.62 -3.87 -8.45
C VAL A 15 1.58 -4.82 -9.04
N LEU A 16 1.90 -5.50 -10.14
CA LEU A 16 1.01 -6.50 -10.73
C LEU A 16 0.78 -7.65 -9.77
N HIS A 17 1.82 -8.23 -9.16
CA HIS A 17 1.67 -9.32 -8.20
C HIS A 17 0.62 -9.00 -7.12
N HIS A 18 0.73 -7.82 -6.49
CA HIS A 18 -0.24 -7.39 -5.48
C HIS A 18 -1.64 -7.18 -6.06
N ALA A 19 -1.76 -6.62 -7.27
CA ALA A 19 -3.06 -6.43 -7.92
C ALA A 19 -3.76 -7.76 -8.23
N TRP A 20 -3.01 -8.77 -8.69
CA TRP A 20 -3.53 -10.12 -8.93
C TRP A 20 -3.95 -10.79 -7.62
N PHE A 21 -3.10 -10.71 -6.59
CA PHE A 21 -3.44 -11.22 -5.26
C PHE A 21 -4.71 -10.56 -4.70
N CYS A 22 -4.84 -9.23 -4.82
CA CYS A 22 -6.01 -8.48 -4.40
C CYS A 22 -7.29 -9.01 -5.08
N ARG A 23 -7.25 -9.15 -6.41
CA ARG A 23 -8.39 -9.66 -7.20
C ARG A 23 -8.83 -11.04 -6.72
N ASP A 24 -7.88 -11.94 -6.49
CA ASP A 24 -8.18 -13.31 -6.05
C ASP A 24 -8.76 -13.34 -4.63
N LYS A 25 -8.36 -12.41 -3.74
CA LYS A 25 -8.97 -12.28 -2.40
C LYS A 25 -10.38 -11.69 -2.44
N CYS A 26 -10.67 -10.85 -3.43
CA CYS A 26 -12.01 -10.27 -3.62
C CYS A 26 -13.02 -11.29 -4.14
N SER A 27 -12.63 -12.22 -5.04
CA SER A 27 -13.58 -13.15 -5.66
C SER A 27 -14.27 -14.12 -4.67
N ALA A 28 -13.62 -14.40 -3.55
CA ALA A 28 -14.15 -15.28 -2.50
C ALA A 28 -14.88 -14.53 -1.37
N PHE A 29 -14.90 -13.20 -1.39
CA PHE A 29 -15.37 -12.40 -0.27
C PHE A 29 -16.90 -12.39 -0.16
N ARG A 30 -17.42 -12.54 1.06
CA ARG A 30 -18.85 -12.44 1.38
C ARG A 30 -19.08 -11.72 2.70
N GLY A 31 -20.06 -10.81 2.72
CA GLY A 31 -20.54 -10.15 3.94
C GLY A 31 -19.62 -9.05 4.49
N ARG A 32 -19.58 -8.91 5.82
CA ARG A 32 -18.76 -7.91 6.56
C ARG A 32 -19.06 -6.43 6.24
N GLN A 33 -20.25 -6.14 5.71
CA GLN A 33 -20.64 -4.77 5.33
C GLN A 33 -20.50 -3.76 6.47
N ALA A 34 -20.79 -4.16 7.71
CA ALA A 34 -20.63 -3.27 8.87
C ALA A 34 -19.17 -2.81 9.07
N ILE A 35 -18.18 -3.68 8.82
CA ILE A 35 -16.76 -3.33 8.91
C ILE A 35 -16.38 -2.42 7.74
N LEU A 36 -16.77 -2.79 6.51
CA LEU A 36 -16.48 -2.00 5.31
C LEU A 36 -17.08 -0.59 5.40
N ASN A 37 -18.31 -0.45 5.91
CA ASN A 37 -18.94 0.84 6.13
C ASN A 37 -18.15 1.69 7.13
N ARG A 38 -17.67 1.11 8.22
CA ARG A 38 -16.82 1.82 9.20
C ARG A 38 -15.52 2.32 8.57
N VAL A 39 -14.89 1.48 7.73
CA VAL A 39 -13.67 1.87 7.01
C VAL A 39 -13.98 2.99 6.02
N LYS A 40 -15.06 2.88 5.24
CA LYS A 40 -15.50 3.93 4.31
C LYS A 40 -15.72 5.26 5.03
N THR A 41 -16.50 5.25 6.13
CA THR A 41 -16.74 6.45 6.93
C THR A 41 -15.45 7.06 7.46
N PHE A 42 -14.51 6.23 7.94
CA PHE A 42 -13.21 6.70 8.40
C PHE A 42 -12.43 7.39 7.28
N LEU A 43 -12.33 6.74 6.12
CA LEU A 43 -11.59 7.23 4.96
C LEU A 43 -12.20 8.50 4.34
N SER A 44 -13.50 8.73 4.52
CA SER A 44 -14.19 9.94 4.07
C SER A 44 -14.14 11.11 5.07
N SER A 45 -13.45 10.97 6.21
CA SER A 45 -13.34 12.03 7.20
C SER A 45 -12.12 12.92 6.96
N ASP A 46 -12.27 14.24 7.10
CA ASP A 46 -11.17 15.21 6.92
C ASP A 46 -10.10 15.17 8.02
N ALA A 47 -10.34 14.40 9.09
CA ALA A 47 -9.52 14.35 10.30
C ALA A 47 -8.64 13.10 10.36
N LEU A 48 -7.93 12.77 9.27
CA LEU A 48 -7.00 11.64 9.24
C LEU A 48 -5.69 11.97 9.97
N LEU A 49 -5.74 12.05 11.31
CA LEU A 49 -4.55 12.25 12.14
C LEU A 49 -3.81 10.95 12.48
N LYS A 50 -4.39 9.78 12.18
CA LYS A 50 -3.89 8.46 12.61
C LYS A 50 -4.19 7.36 11.59
N PRO A 51 -3.37 6.30 11.49
CA PRO A 51 -3.67 5.15 10.66
C PRO A 51 -4.85 4.34 11.23
N LEU A 52 -5.64 3.72 10.33
CA LEU A 52 -6.67 2.75 10.71
C LEU A 52 -6.07 1.35 10.76
N VAL A 53 -6.28 0.64 11.87
CA VAL A 53 -5.80 -0.74 12.06
C VAL A 53 -6.96 -1.73 11.98
N VAL A 54 -6.83 -2.73 11.10
CA VAL A 54 -7.74 -3.87 11.02
C VAL A 54 -7.09 -5.08 11.70
N TYR A 55 -7.63 -5.50 12.84
CA TYR A 55 -7.09 -6.62 13.63
C TYR A 55 -8.18 -7.64 13.97
N GLY A 56 -7.76 -8.83 14.39
CA GLY A 56 -8.63 -9.96 14.67
C GLY A 56 -7.89 -11.29 14.57
N ALA A 57 -8.51 -12.36 15.05
CA ALA A 57 -7.91 -13.70 15.08
C ALA A 57 -7.37 -14.15 13.71
N SER A 58 -6.41 -15.08 13.71
CA SER A 58 -5.96 -15.73 12.47
C SER A 58 -7.16 -16.37 11.74
N GLY A 59 -7.16 -16.30 10.41
CA GLY A 59 -8.27 -16.81 9.58
C GLY A 59 -9.57 -15.99 9.61
N SER A 60 -9.65 -14.88 10.36
CA SER A 60 -10.88 -14.05 10.44
C SER A 60 -11.25 -13.28 9.16
N GLY A 61 -10.39 -13.33 8.13
CA GLY A 61 -10.62 -12.69 6.83
C GLY A 61 -10.07 -11.27 6.68
N LYS A 62 -9.13 -10.85 7.54
CA LYS A 62 -8.49 -9.52 7.49
C LYS A 62 -7.95 -9.17 6.11
N THR A 63 -7.12 -10.04 5.53
CA THR A 63 -6.56 -9.86 4.18
C THR A 63 -7.63 -9.69 3.11
N SER A 64 -8.75 -10.42 3.20
CA SER A 64 -9.86 -10.25 2.27
C SER A 64 -10.59 -8.91 2.48
N ILE A 65 -10.74 -8.46 3.73
CA ILE A 65 -11.25 -7.10 4.02
C ILE A 65 -10.33 -6.04 3.41
N MET A 66 -9.00 -6.17 3.58
CA MET A 66 -8.01 -5.26 3.01
C MET A 66 -8.10 -5.20 1.48
N ALA A 67 -8.22 -6.36 0.82
CA ALA A 67 -8.41 -6.43 -0.64
C ALA A 67 -9.70 -5.75 -1.12
N VAL A 68 -10.80 -5.90 -0.39
CA VAL A 68 -12.07 -5.24 -0.71
C VAL A 68 -11.97 -3.73 -0.52
N ILE A 69 -11.28 -3.25 0.51
CA ILE A 69 -11.00 -1.81 0.71
C ILE A 69 -10.25 -1.25 -0.51
N VAL A 70 -9.17 -1.91 -0.91
CA VAL A 70 -8.38 -1.54 -2.11
C VAL A 70 -9.26 -1.51 -3.36
N SER A 71 -10.09 -2.53 -3.55
CA SER A 71 -10.97 -2.64 -4.73
C SER A 71 -12.05 -1.55 -4.80
N ASN A 72 -12.45 -1.01 -3.65
CA ASN A 72 -13.44 0.06 -3.56
C ASN A 72 -12.83 1.47 -3.47
N ALA A 73 -11.50 1.60 -3.42
CA ALA A 73 -10.81 2.86 -3.16
C ALA A 73 -11.29 3.98 -4.11
N LYS A 74 -11.36 3.71 -5.41
CA LYS A 74 -11.81 4.71 -6.41
C LYS A 74 -13.27 5.09 -6.27
N GLU A 75 -14.12 4.18 -5.81
CA GLU A 75 -15.54 4.48 -5.56
C GLU A 75 -15.69 5.36 -4.32
N TRP A 76 -14.92 5.09 -3.27
CA TRP A 76 -15.06 5.74 -1.98
C TRP A 76 -14.31 7.07 -1.88
N LEU A 77 -13.17 7.19 -2.56
CA LEU A 77 -12.26 8.35 -2.47
C LEU A 77 -12.22 9.17 -3.77
N GLY A 78 -12.94 8.75 -4.80
CA GLY A 78 -12.98 9.43 -6.10
C GLY A 78 -12.03 8.82 -7.13
N LYS A 79 -12.34 9.06 -8.41
CA LYS A 79 -11.67 8.42 -9.56
C LYS A 79 -10.19 8.78 -9.70
N THR A 80 -9.81 9.95 -9.16
CA THR A 80 -8.45 10.50 -9.16
C THR A 80 -7.62 9.99 -8.00
N SER A 81 -8.23 9.33 -7.00
CA SER A 81 -7.48 8.74 -5.88
C SER A 81 -6.42 7.74 -6.37
N VAL A 82 -5.27 7.79 -5.71
CA VAL A 82 -4.18 6.85 -5.91
C VAL A 82 -4.22 5.84 -4.77
N CYS A 83 -4.28 4.55 -5.10
CA CYS A 83 -4.20 3.49 -4.12
C CYS A 83 -2.90 2.70 -4.30
N VAL A 84 -2.01 2.78 -3.31
CA VAL A 84 -0.77 1.99 -3.23
C VAL A 84 -0.97 0.96 -2.14
N PHE A 85 -0.67 -0.31 -2.43
CA PHE A 85 -0.92 -1.37 -1.47
C PHE A 85 0.08 -2.53 -1.57
N ARG A 86 0.35 -3.18 -0.43
CA ARG A 86 1.21 -4.36 -0.33
C ARG A 86 0.60 -5.40 0.61
N PHE A 87 0.54 -6.65 0.16
CA PHE A 87 0.25 -7.83 0.98
C PHE A 87 1.59 -8.47 1.37
N LEU A 88 2.04 -8.21 2.59
CA LEU A 88 3.40 -8.58 2.98
C LEU A 88 3.57 -10.10 3.11
N GLY A 89 4.79 -10.58 2.81
CA GLY A 89 5.11 -12.01 2.77
C GLY A 89 4.51 -12.78 1.58
N THR A 90 3.96 -12.10 0.56
CA THR A 90 3.38 -12.76 -0.63
C THR A 90 4.31 -12.73 -1.85
N SER A 91 5.36 -11.91 -1.82
CA SER A 91 6.41 -11.81 -2.84
C SER A 91 7.79 -11.76 -2.18
N PRO A 92 8.89 -12.09 -2.88
CA PRO A 92 10.24 -11.92 -2.34
C PRO A 92 10.54 -10.49 -1.87
N ASP A 93 10.00 -9.50 -2.58
CA ASP A 93 10.21 -8.07 -2.33
C ASP A 93 9.40 -7.53 -1.14
N THR A 94 8.52 -8.36 -0.54
CA THR A 94 7.68 -7.98 0.62
C THR A 94 8.00 -8.70 1.92
N SER A 95 9.14 -9.39 1.99
CA SER A 95 9.61 -10.01 3.22
C SER A 95 10.47 -9.05 4.06
N ASN A 96 11.15 -8.09 3.41
CA ASN A 96 12.08 -7.16 4.07
C ASN A 96 11.52 -5.74 4.03
N ILE A 97 11.59 -5.02 5.17
CA ILE A 97 11.04 -3.66 5.28
C ILE A 97 11.69 -2.66 4.32
N VAL A 98 13.02 -2.75 4.11
CA VAL A 98 13.75 -1.84 3.21
C VAL A 98 13.24 -2.02 1.78
N VAL A 99 13.20 -3.26 1.29
CA VAL A 99 12.75 -3.55 -0.08
C VAL A 99 11.27 -3.19 -0.26
N SER A 100 10.42 -3.53 0.71
CA SER A 100 8.99 -3.22 0.70
C SER A 100 8.75 -1.72 0.63
N LEU A 101 9.42 -0.96 1.50
CA LEU A 101 9.28 0.49 1.60
C LEU A 101 9.83 1.19 0.36
N THR A 102 11.00 0.77 -0.15
CA THR A 102 11.57 1.28 -1.40
C THR A 102 10.62 1.05 -2.58
N SER A 103 9.98 -0.13 -2.68
CA SER A 103 8.97 -0.42 -3.71
C SER A 103 7.74 0.48 -3.59
N ILE A 104 7.24 0.71 -2.37
CA ILE A 104 6.12 1.63 -2.11
C ILE A 104 6.49 3.06 -2.53
N ILE A 105 7.64 3.57 -2.09
CA ILE A 105 8.09 4.93 -2.38
C ILE A 105 8.30 5.12 -3.89
N ARG A 106 8.97 4.18 -4.56
CA ARG A 106 9.14 4.23 -6.02
C ARG A 106 7.81 4.25 -6.75
N GLN A 107 6.81 3.48 -6.30
CA GLN A 107 5.46 3.54 -6.88
C GLN A 107 4.81 4.90 -6.67
N ILE A 108 4.94 5.51 -5.48
CA ILE A 108 4.38 6.84 -5.20
C ILE A 108 5.07 7.90 -6.08
N HIS A 109 6.40 7.83 -6.23
CA HIS A 109 7.14 8.70 -7.14
C HIS A 109 6.61 8.63 -8.58
N GLU A 110 6.40 7.41 -9.09
CA GLU A 110 5.89 7.19 -10.44
C GLU A 110 4.48 7.76 -10.63
N VAL A 111 3.55 7.51 -9.71
CA VAL A 111 2.14 7.91 -9.87
C VAL A 111 1.88 9.40 -9.58
N TYR A 112 2.80 10.08 -8.89
CA TYR A 112 2.75 11.52 -8.63
C TYR A 112 3.79 12.33 -9.42
N ASP A 113 4.49 11.70 -10.37
CA ASP A 113 5.46 12.35 -11.26
C ASP A 113 6.59 13.10 -10.52
N LEU A 114 7.06 12.55 -9.39
CA LEU A 114 8.07 13.18 -8.51
C LEU A 114 9.52 12.97 -8.98
N GLY A 115 9.71 12.41 -10.17
CA GLY A 115 11.00 11.94 -10.66
C GLY A 115 11.50 10.68 -9.94
N PRO A 116 12.66 10.14 -10.34
CA PRO A 116 13.17 8.90 -9.78
C PRO A 116 13.61 9.07 -8.31
N LEU A 117 13.35 8.05 -7.49
CA LEU A 117 13.95 7.96 -6.15
C LEU A 117 15.48 7.88 -6.30
N LYS A 118 16.20 8.70 -5.54
CA LYS A 118 17.67 8.66 -5.53
C LYS A 118 18.16 7.40 -4.84
N GLU A 119 19.12 6.70 -5.44
CA GLU A 119 19.64 5.45 -4.87
C GLU A 119 20.35 5.66 -3.52
N GLU A 120 20.97 6.82 -3.31
CA GLU A 120 21.56 7.21 -2.00
C GLU A 120 20.53 7.19 -0.85
N ILE A 121 19.26 7.52 -1.15
CA ILE A 121 18.15 7.46 -0.19
C ILE A 121 17.66 6.01 -0.05
N ALA A 122 17.62 5.26 -1.16
CA ALA A 122 17.15 3.87 -1.18
C ALA A 122 18.06 2.90 -0.42
N GLU A 123 19.37 3.20 -0.34
CA GLU A 123 20.39 2.36 0.29
C GLU A 123 20.53 2.62 1.81
N ASP A 124 20.03 3.76 2.32
CA ASP A 124 20.06 4.11 3.75
C ASP A 124 18.65 4.07 4.34
N PHE A 125 18.40 3.12 5.25
CA PHE A 125 17.08 2.93 5.84
C PHE A 125 16.56 4.16 6.62
N SER A 126 17.44 4.91 7.29
CA SER A 126 17.02 6.10 8.05
C SER A 126 16.62 7.23 7.09
N GLN A 127 17.36 7.40 6.00
CA GLN A 127 17.01 8.35 4.95
C GLN A 127 15.72 7.94 4.23
N LEU A 128 15.54 6.64 3.97
CA LEU A 128 14.34 6.08 3.36
C LEU A 128 13.09 6.36 4.20
N VAL A 129 13.16 6.15 5.52
CA VAL A 129 12.06 6.44 6.46
C VAL A 129 11.77 7.94 6.51
N ARG A 130 12.81 8.78 6.56
CA ARG A 130 12.63 10.23 6.54
C ARG A 130 11.95 10.68 5.24
N HIS A 131 12.44 10.18 4.11
CA HIS A 131 11.89 10.49 2.79
C HIS A 131 10.43 10.02 2.68
N PHE A 132 10.09 8.86 3.24
CA PHE A 132 8.70 8.41 3.33
C PHE A 132 7.81 9.38 4.10
N HIS A 133 8.27 9.92 5.23
CA HIS A 133 7.52 10.91 5.99
C HIS A 133 7.33 12.22 5.20
N ASP A 134 8.39 12.71 4.56
CA ASP A 134 8.35 13.91 3.73
C ASP A 134 7.38 13.72 2.54
N LEU A 135 7.40 12.53 1.92
CA LEU A 135 6.50 12.14 0.84
C LEU A 135 5.03 12.13 1.26
N LEU A 136 4.70 11.66 2.47
CA LEU A 136 3.32 11.69 2.97
C LEU A 136 2.80 13.12 3.24
N GLN A 137 3.69 14.12 3.26
CA GLN A 137 3.39 15.54 3.45
C GLN A 137 3.63 16.36 2.17
N SER A 138 3.92 15.69 1.05
CA SER A 138 4.26 16.36 -0.22
C SER A 138 3.07 17.14 -0.78
N PRO A 139 3.30 18.34 -1.34
CA PRO A 139 2.23 19.16 -1.93
C PRO A 139 1.60 18.53 -3.18
N GLU A 140 2.25 17.54 -3.80
CA GLU A 140 1.70 16.79 -4.94
C GLU A 140 0.60 15.80 -4.52
N ILE A 141 0.53 15.42 -3.24
CA ILE A 141 -0.55 14.62 -2.66
C ILE A 141 -1.64 15.57 -2.16
N THR A 142 -2.65 15.80 -2.98
CA THR A 142 -3.71 16.78 -2.72
C THR A 142 -5.04 16.12 -2.38
N SER A 143 -6.00 16.90 -1.90
CA SER A 143 -7.39 16.45 -1.73
C SER A 143 -8.05 16.04 -3.06
N ASP A 144 -7.60 16.58 -4.18
CA ASP A 144 -8.12 16.26 -5.52
C ASP A 144 -7.51 14.98 -6.08
N LYS A 145 -6.32 14.59 -5.61
CA LYS A 145 -5.61 13.35 -5.97
C LYS A 145 -5.06 12.70 -4.69
N PRO A 146 -5.93 12.19 -3.81
CA PRO A 146 -5.50 11.71 -2.50
C PRO A 146 -4.81 10.35 -2.58
N LEU A 147 -3.84 10.11 -1.68
CA LEU A 147 -3.17 8.82 -1.51
C LEU A 147 -3.88 7.95 -0.46
N LEU A 148 -4.29 6.75 -0.85
CA LEU A 148 -4.62 5.65 0.06
C LEU A 148 -3.48 4.64 0.07
N LEU A 149 -2.81 4.49 1.21
CA LEU A 149 -1.80 3.46 1.45
C LEU A 149 -2.40 2.31 2.27
N VAL A 150 -2.36 1.09 1.74
CA VAL A 150 -2.86 -0.13 2.42
C VAL A 150 -1.74 -1.15 2.58
N ILE A 151 -1.42 -1.50 3.82
CA ILE A 151 -0.40 -2.51 4.13
C ILE A 151 -1.07 -3.63 4.94
N ASP A 152 -1.06 -4.84 4.41
CA ASP A 152 -1.58 -6.03 5.07
C ASP A 152 -0.45 -6.92 5.57
N SER A 153 -0.67 -7.59 6.71
CA SER A 153 0.22 -8.61 7.27
C SER A 153 1.65 -8.13 7.62
N ILE A 154 1.78 -6.95 8.25
CA ILE A 154 3.07 -6.38 8.73
C ILE A 154 3.85 -7.36 9.61
N ASP A 155 3.17 -8.25 10.33
CA ASP A 155 3.77 -9.33 11.12
C ASP A 155 4.55 -10.36 10.27
N GLN A 156 4.41 -10.35 8.95
CA GLN A 156 5.16 -11.22 8.03
C GLN A 156 6.51 -10.65 7.60
N LEU A 157 6.87 -9.43 8.04
CA LEU A 157 8.20 -8.88 7.80
C LEU A 157 9.26 -9.67 8.56
N THR A 158 10.49 -9.69 8.03
CA THR A 158 11.64 -10.20 8.74
C THR A 158 11.92 -9.38 10.02
N PRO A 159 12.68 -9.94 10.98
CA PRO A 159 13.08 -9.21 12.19
C PRO A 159 13.90 -7.93 11.98
N SER A 160 14.35 -7.68 10.74
CA SER A 160 15.14 -6.51 10.37
C SER A 160 14.48 -5.20 10.82
N TYR A 161 15.25 -4.36 11.51
CA TYR A 161 14.80 -3.08 12.06
C TYR A 161 13.57 -3.16 12.99
N ASN A 162 13.24 -4.35 13.51
CA ASN A 162 12.05 -4.61 14.33
C ASN A 162 10.72 -4.20 13.66
N ALA A 163 10.69 -4.05 12.34
CA ALA A 163 9.52 -3.53 11.61
C ALA A 163 8.29 -4.47 11.64
N HIS A 164 8.50 -5.73 11.98
CA HIS A 164 7.46 -6.74 12.20
C HIS A 164 6.71 -6.56 13.54
N LEU A 165 7.30 -5.83 14.50
CA LEU A 165 6.68 -5.61 15.80
C LEU A 165 5.65 -4.47 15.70
N MET A 166 4.47 -4.71 16.27
CA MET A 166 3.43 -3.72 16.48
C MET A 166 3.34 -3.39 17.97
N ASN A 167 4.32 -2.64 18.48
CA ASN A 167 4.46 -2.25 19.89
C ASN A 167 4.21 -0.76 20.11
#